data_AF-A0A2D9WD46-F1
#
_entry.id   AF-A0A2D9WD46-F1
#
_cell.length_a   1.000
_cell.length_b   1.000
_cell.length_c   1.000
_cell.angle_alpha   90.00
_cell.angle_beta   90.00
_cell.angle_gamma   90.00
#
_symmetry.space_group_name_H-M   'P 1'
#
loop_
_entity.id
_entity.type
_entity.pdbx_description
1 polymer ?
#
loop_
_entity_poly.entity_id
_entity_poly.type
_entity_poly.pdbx_seq_one_letter_code
_entity_poly.pdbx_strand_id
1 'polypeptide(L)'
;MVKLLPSDILTTEVLEWKGLNLFHFQSSSCSQKTRILLSEKGVEWESHPINLMTHENFTHWFLGINPRGLVPVIVHNGEVHIESNDIMRYIDNSFEGPKLFPNNNDSIIYMDHLAKVEDDLHLHLRALTFRYLAPNELLRKDPDALDIYEIAGSGYVNGSTDERKSIEVDFWRKMAVDGIPKNQTIAAIKSFEPHLKEINIRLGNNKWLLPEGFSALDIMWWINTYRLKLLGYPFEKYSNINNWHETLEQRPNFIKEVAIPPERLSAIKKHQEEMANNGESLPQLMAKL
;
A
#
# COMPACT_ATOMS: atom_id res chain seq x y z
N MET A 1 16.58 -0.98 -1.45
CA MET A 1 16.34 -1.92 -0.34
C MET A 1 16.73 -1.29 0.96
N VAL A 2 15.73 -0.99 1.79
CA VAL A 2 15.96 -0.49 3.14
C VAL A 2 15.98 -1.67 4.11
N LYS A 3 17.15 -2.32 4.20
CA LYS A 3 17.49 -3.22 5.31
C LYS A 3 17.97 -2.35 6.47
N LEU A 4 17.27 -2.38 7.60
CA LEU A 4 17.64 -1.58 8.77
C LEU A 4 18.96 -2.08 9.37
N LEU A 5 19.76 -1.16 9.92
CA LEU A 5 20.92 -1.53 10.71
C LEU A 5 20.46 -2.09 12.06
N PRO A 6 21.15 -3.09 12.64
CA PRO A 6 20.86 -3.54 14.00
C PRO A 6 20.87 -2.43 15.04
N SER A 7 21.68 -1.38 14.85
CA SER A 7 21.72 -0.18 15.71
C SER A 7 20.44 0.65 15.67
N ASP A 8 19.64 0.52 14.62
CA ASP A 8 18.41 1.29 14.43
C ASP A 8 17.18 0.56 15.02
N ILE A 9 17.37 -0.67 15.49
CA ILE A 9 16.33 -1.58 15.99
C ILE A 9 16.43 -1.66 17.52
N LEU A 10 15.39 -1.19 18.21
CA LEU A 10 15.32 -1.21 19.68
C LEU A 10 14.65 -2.48 20.22
N THR A 11 13.76 -3.08 19.44
CA THR A 11 13.09 -4.35 19.76
C THR A 11 13.97 -5.49 19.28
N THR A 12 15.02 -5.80 20.04
CA THR A 12 16.14 -6.63 19.57
C THR A 12 15.85 -8.12 19.51
N GLU A 13 14.78 -8.60 20.14
CA GLU A 13 14.42 -10.03 20.08
C GLU A 13 14.16 -10.50 18.64
N VAL A 14 13.71 -9.61 17.75
CA VAL A 14 13.47 -9.94 16.34
C VAL A 14 14.76 -10.29 15.59
N LEU A 15 15.92 -9.83 16.08
CA LEU A 15 17.22 -10.12 15.49
C LEU A 15 17.62 -11.61 15.64
N GLU A 16 16.98 -12.32 16.57
CA GLU A 16 17.21 -13.75 16.79
C GLU A 16 16.20 -14.63 16.06
N TRP A 17 15.14 -14.04 15.50
CA TRP A 17 14.06 -14.79 14.82
C TRP A 17 14.60 -15.52 13.59
N LYS A 18 14.01 -16.69 13.32
CA LYS A 18 14.38 -17.56 12.19
C LYS A 18 13.23 -17.63 11.19
N GLY A 19 13.57 -18.01 9.96
CA GLY A 19 12.61 -18.06 8.87
C GLY A 19 12.15 -16.68 8.43
N LEU A 20 11.13 -16.65 7.58
CA LEU A 20 10.54 -15.42 7.05
C LEU A 20 9.30 -15.04 7.87
N ASN A 21 9.39 -13.93 8.58
CA ASN A 21 8.31 -13.37 9.41
C ASN A 21 7.77 -12.12 8.73
N LEU A 22 6.45 -11.97 8.65
CA LEU A 22 5.81 -10.81 8.03
C LEU A 22 4.91 -10.09 9.04
N PHE A 23 5.26 -8.85 9.34
CA PHE A 23 4.36 -7.91 10.00
C PHE A 23 3.43 -7.28 8.99
N HIS A 24 2.12 -7.41 9.19
CA HIS A 24 1.16 -6.95 8.20
C HIS A 24 -0.20 -6.56 8.75
N PHE A 25 -0.95 -5.79 7.96
CA PHE A 25 -2.35 -5.51 8.23
C PHE A 25 -3.24 -5.95 7.07
N GLN A 26 -4.41 -6.52 7.34
CA GLN A 26 -5.25 -7.12 6.30
C GLN A 26 -5.65 -6.11 5.22
N SER A 27 -6.08 -4.90 5.60
CA SER A 27 -6.57 -3.90 4.65
C SER A 27 -5.53 -2.88 4.19
N SER A 28 -4.24 -3.06 4.55
CA SER A 28 -3.14 -2.22 4.04
C SER A 28 -2.77 -2.65 2.62
N SER A 29 -2.90 -1.72 1.67
CA SER A 29 -2.50 -1.95 0.26
C SER A 29 -1.06 -2.47 0.16
N CYS A 30 -0.12 -1.89 0.90
CA CYS A 30 1.28 -2.32 0.89
C CYS A 30 1.45 -3.75 1.43
N SER A 31 0.69 -4.13 2.46
CA SER A 31 0.71 -5.50 2.96
C SER A 31 0.08 -6.49 1.97
N GLN A 32 -1.00 -6.09 1.29
CA GLN A 32 -1.65 -6.90 0.26
C GLN A 32 -0.70 -7.19 -0.92
N LYS A 33 0.07 -6.19 -1.38
CA LYS A 33 1.12 -6.37 -2.40
C LYS A 33 2.10 -7.48 -2.01
N THR A 34 2.63 -7.42 -0.79
CA THR A 34 3.60 -8.40 -0.28
C THR A 34 2.99 -9.79 -0.14
N ARG A 35 1.77 -9.93 0.39
CA ARG A 35 1.10 -11.23 0.57
C ARG A 35 0.72 -11.88 -0.76
N ILE A 36 0.29 -11.11 -1.76
CA ILE A 36 0.08 -11.63 -3.12
C ILE A 36 1.39 -12.16 -3.68
N LEU A 37 2.47 -11.38 -3.60
CA LEU A 37 3.78 -11.81 -4.13
C LEU A 37 4.28 -13.10 -3.45
N LEU A 38 4.17 -13.20 -2.13
CA LEU A 38 4.51 -14.43 -1.39
C LEU A 38 3.69 -15.62 -1.87
N SER A 39 2.38 -15.44 -2.05
CA SER A 39 1.46 -16.49 -2.50
C SER A 39 1.74 -16.92 -3.95
N GLU A 40 2.00 -15.96 -4.84
CA GLU A 40 2.33 -16.22 -6.25
C GLU A 40 3.69 -16.90 -6.42
N LYS A 41 4.62 -16.67 -5.49
CA LYS A 41 5.91 -17.38 -5.46
C LYS A 41 5.86 -18.73 -4.75
N GLY A 42 4.81 -19.01 -3.97
CA GLY A 42 4.73 -20.20 -3.12
C GLY A 42 5.72 -20.16 -1.95
N VAL A 43 6.01 -18.98 -1.43
CA VAL A 43 6.92 -18.79 -0.28
C VAL A 43 6.10 -18.89 1.00
N GLU A 44 6.50 -19.79 1.90
CA GLU A 44 5.94 -19.91 3.24
C GLU A 44 6.51 -18.84 4.17
N TRP A 45 5.66 -18.32 5.07
CA TRP A 45 6.01 -17.24 5.99
C TRP A 45 5.18 -17.31 7.27
N GLU A 46 5.74 -16.77 8.35
CA GLU A 46 5.09 -16.65 9.65
C GLU A 46 4.38 -15.29 9.78
N SER A 47 3.11 -15.33 10.20
CA SER A 47 2.22 -14.17 10.23
C SER A 47 2.27 -13.43 11.57
N HIS A 48 2.52 -12.13 11.50
CA HIS A 48 2.47 -11.22 12.65
C HIS A 48 1.51 -10.06 12.36
N PRO A 49 0.21 -10.21 12.62
CA PRO A 49 -0.76 -9.16 12.34
C PRO A 49 -0.52 -7.93 13.25
N ILE A 50 -0.55 -6.74 12.65
CA ILE A 50 -0.47 -5.45 13.35
C ILE A 50 -1.74 -4.66 13.04
N ASN A 51 -2.58 -4.46 14.04
CA ASN A 51 -3.87 -3.79 13.89
C ASN A 51 -3.71 -2.26 13.90
N LEU A 52 -3.78 -1.66 12.71
CA LEU A 52 -3.65 -0.21 12.53
C LEU A 52 -4.86 0.58 13.06
N MET A 53 -6.00 -0.08 13.30
CA MET A 53 -7.21 0.53 13.85
C MET A 53 -7.11 0.72 15.36
N THR A 54 -6.39 -0.17 16.05
CA THR A 54 -6.09 -0.08 17.49
C THR A 54 -4.70 0.49 17.76
N HIS A 55 -4.04 1.02 16.72
CA HIS A 55 -2.75 1.70 16.80
C HIS A 55 -1.60 0.82 17.32
N GLU A 56 -1.65 -0.49 17.08
CA GLU A 56 -0.56 -1.42 17.45
C GLU A 56 0.78 -1.03 16.81
N ASN A 57 0.73 -0.42 15.63
CA ASN A 57 1.89 0.11 14.93
C ASN A 57 2.53 1.33 15.60
N PHE A 58 1.89 1.94 16.60
CA PHE A 58 2.43 3.02 17.42
C PHE A 58 2.88 2.54 18.80
N THR A 59 2.82 1.25 19.08
CA THR A 59 3.39 0.71 20.32
C THR A 59 4.91 0.86 20.32
N HIS A 60 5.51 1.04 21.51
CA HIS A 60 6.97 1.04 21.67
C HIS A 60 7.60 -0.21 21.06
N TRP A 61 6.94 -1.36 21.19
CA TRP A 61 7.40 -2.63 20.64
C TRP A 61 7.50 -2.59 19.11
N PHE A 62 6.44 -2.19 18.41
CA PHE A 62 6.50 -2.15 16.95
C PHE A 62 7.40 -1.00 16.42
N LEU A 63 7.37 0.17 17.07
CA LEU A 63 8.23 1.30 16.70
C LEU A 63 9.72 1.03 16.97
N GLY A 64 10.03 0.11 17.89
CA GLY A 64 11.39 -0.40 18.08
C GLY A 64 11.82 -1.40 16.99
N ILE A 65 10.90 -1.97 16.20
CA ILE A 65 11.23 -2.79 15.01
C ILE A 65 11.36 -1.90 13.77
N ASN A 66 10.34 -1.08 13.52
CA ASN A 66 10.30 -0.14 12.40
C ASN A 66 9.99 1.27 12.94
N PRO A 67 10.98 2.18 12.97
CA PRO A 67 10.77 3.52 13.50
C PRO A 67 9.78 4.36 12.69
N ARG A 68 9.43 3.96 11.46
CA ARG A 68 8.37 4.60 10.66
C ARG A 68 6.96 4.22 11.11
N GLY A 69 6.77 3.18 11.91
CA GLY A 69 5.43 2.73 12.34
C GLY A 69 4.54 2.27 11.18
N LEU A 70 5.12 1.78 10.08
CA LEU A 70 4.41 1.34 8.88
C LEU A 70 4.53 -0.18 8.67
N VAL A 71 3.52 -0.75 7.99
CA VAL A 71 3.51 -2.13 7.50
C VAL A 71 3.44 -2.13 5.96
N PRO A 72 4.00 -3.16 5.27
CA PRO A 72 4.61 -4.36 5.82
C PRO A 72 6.05 -4.16 6.31
N VAL A 73 6.48 -5.05 7.20
CA VAL A 73 7.89 -5.25 7.59
C VAL A 73 8.16 -6.75 7.50
N ILE A 74 9.29 -7.15 6.92
CA ILE A 74 9.73 -8.55 7.01
C ILE A 74 10.93 -8.67 7.94
N VAL A 75 10.99 -9.78 8.66
CA VAL A 75 12.18 -10.22 9.40
C VAL A 75 12.58 -11.58 8.85
N HIS A 76 13.71 -11.63 8.16
CA HIS A 76 14.24 -12.86 7.59
C HIS A 76 15.56 -13.22 8.27
N ASN A 77 15.54 -14.25 9.12
CA ASN A 77 16.71 -14.68 9.90
C ASN A 77 17.39 -13.53 10.68
N GLY A 78 16.58 -12.68 11.32
CA GLY A 78 17.05 -11.52 12.07
C GLY A 78 17.25 -10.24 11.25
N GLU A 79 17.21 -10.31 9.92
CA GLU A 79 17.33 -9.14 9.06
C GLU A 79 15.98 -8.44 8.88
N VAL A 80 15.88 -7.19 9.31
CA VAL A 80 14.65 -6.39 9.21
C VAL A 80 14.67 -5.57 7.92
N HIS A 81 13.66 -5.78 7.06
CA HIS A 81 13.48 -5.02 5.83
C HIS A 81 12.15 -4.27 5.81
N ILE A 82 12.21 -3.01 5.39
CA ILE A 82 11.07 -2.11 5.24
C ILE A 82 10.95 -1.63 3.78
N GLU A 83 9.89 -0.88 3.47
CA GLU A 83 9.47 -0.45 2.13
C GLU A 83 8.94 -1.59 1.23
N SER A 84 7.63 -1.59 0.95
CA SER A 84 6.96 -2.73 0.28
C SER A 84 7.55 -3.15 -1.07
N ASN A 85 7.93 -2.20 -1.94
CA ASN A 85 8.50 -2.52 -3.26
C ASN A 85 9.91 -3.12 -3.14
N ASP A 86 10.70 -2.68 -2.16
CA ASP A 86 12.01 -3.25 -1.85
C ASP A 86 11.89 -4.64 -1.23
N ILE A 87 10.94 -4.84 -0.31
CA ILE A 87 10.61 -6.14 0.28
C ILE A 87 10.21 -7.14 -0.82
N MET A 88 9.36 -6.74 -1.76
CA MET A 88 8.95 -7.58 -2.89
C MET A 88 10.15 -8.04 -3.73
N ARG A 89 11.09 -7.12 -4.03
CA ARG A 89 12.31 -7.45 -4.78
C ARG A 89 13.25 -8.35 -3.99
N TYR A 90 13.39 -8.12 -2.68
CA TYR A 90 14.16 -8.99 -1.80
C TYR A 90 13.60 -10.42 -1.83
N ILE A 91 12.29 -10.58 -1.67
CA ILE A 91 11.65 -11.90 -1.68
C ILE A 91 11.86 -12.60 -3.04
N ASP A 92 11.75 -11.87 -4.16
CA ASP A 92 11.97 -12.46 -5.48
C ASP A 92 13.40 -12.96 -5.71
N ASN A 93 14.38 -12.27 -5.12
CA ASN A 93 15.79 -12.63 -5.20
C ASN A 93 16.18 -13.74 -4.22
N SER A 94 15.60 -13.75 -3.02
CA SER A 94 16.01 -14.62 -1.92
C SER A 94 15.36 -16.00 -1.92
N PHE A 95 14.21 -16.16 -2.61
CA PHE A 95 13.44 -17.39 -2.60
C PHE A 95 13.23 -17.95 -4.01
N GLU A 96 13.10 -19.28 -4.09
CA GLU A 96 12.75 -20.02 -5.30
C GLU A 96 11.32 -19.70 -5.78
N GLY A 97 10.88 -20.38 -6.84
CA GLY A 97 9.58 -20.17 -7.48
C GLY A 97 9.64 -19.23 -8.69
N PRO A 98 8.48 -18.87 -9.26
CA PRO A 98 8.40 -17.97 -10.40
C PRO A 98 9.15 -16.65 -10.15
N LYS A 99 9.89 -16.18 -11.15
CA LYS A 99 10.52 -14.86 -11.13
C LYS A 99 9.50 -13.80 -11.51
N LEU A 100 9.30 -12.84 -10.62
CA LEU A 100 8.34 -11.75 -10.78
C LEU A 100 9.00 -10.41 -11.10
N PHE A 101 10.32 -10.32 -11.01
CA PHE A 101 11.10 -9.19 -11.50
C PHE A 101 11.83 -9.55 -12.80
N PRO A 102 11.91 -8.64 -13.79
CA PRO A 102 12.55 -8.88 -15.06
C PRO A 102 14.07 -8.94 -14.92
N ASN A 103 14.73 -9.58 -15.89
CA ASN A 103 16.18 -9.70 -15.98
C ASN A 103 16.81 -8.95 -17.17
N ASN A 104 16.02 -8.41 -18.09
CA ASN A 104 16.50 -7.60 -19.20
C ASN A 104 16.39 -6.11 -18.88
N ASN A 105 17.32 -5.33 -19.41
CA ASN A 105 17.50 -3.93 -19.04
C ASN A 105 16.27 -3.06 -19.34
N ASP A 106 15.62 -3.24 -20.48
CA ASP A 106 14.48 -2.40 -20.88
C ASP A 106 13.28 -2.59 -19.94
N SER A 107 12.95 -3.84 -19.60
CA SER A 107 11.88 -4.14 -18.64
C SER A 107 12.26 -3.76 -17.20
N ILE A 108 13.54 -3.83 -16.82
CA ILE A 108 14.02 -3.31 -15.52
C ILE A 108 13.79 -1.80 -15.43
N ILE A 109 14.24 -1.03 -16.44
CA ILE A 109 14.07 0.42 -16.48
C ILE A 109 12.59 0.80 -16.43
N TYR A 110 11.75 0.10 -17.20
CA TYR A 110 10.31 0.36 -17.22
C TYR A 110 9.64 0.03 -15.88
N MET A 111 9.96 -1.12 -15.29
CA MET A 111 9.44 -1.51 -13.98
C MET A 111 9.87 -0.53 -12.90
N ASP A 112 11.14 -0.13 -12.86
CA ASP A 112 11.66 0.81 -11.86
C ASP A 112 10.99 2.18 -11.99
N HIS A 113 10.78 2.66 -13.23
CA HIS A 113 10.04 3.89 -13.49
C HIS A 113 8.61 3.81 -12.94
N LEU A 114 7.83 2.79 -13.33
CA LEU A 114 6.44 2.70 -12.90
C LEU A 114 6.28 2.34 -11.42
N ALA A 115 7.22 1.61 -10.82
CA ALA A 115 7.24 1.36 -9.38
C ALA A 115 7.53 2.66 -8.60
N LYS A 116 8.38 3.54 -9.14
CA LYS A 116 8.61 4.87 -8.56
C LYS A 116 7.38 5.77 -8.68
N VAL A 117 6.70 5.74 -9.83
CA VAL A 117 5.43 6.46 -10.02
C VAL A 117 4.37 5.97 -9.03
N GLU A 118 4.24 4.65 -8.84
CA GLU A 118 3.33 4.08 -7.84
C GLU A 118 3.64 4.57 -6.42
N ASP A 119 4.92 4.60 -6.04
CA ASP A 119 5.37 5.10 -4.75
C ASP A 119 5.08 6.61 -4.57
N ASP A 120 5.32 7.42 -5.61
CA ASP A 120 5.02 8.86 -5.60
C ASP A 120 3.52 9.16 -5.50
N LEU A 121 2.69 8.28 -6.04
CA LEU A 121 1.24 8.36 -5.95
C LEU A 121 0.69 7.88 -4.60
N HIS A 122 1.50 7.31 -3.72
CA HIS A 122 1.04 6.74 -2.46
C HIS A 122 0.25 7.74 -1.60
N LEU A 123 0.75 8.97 -1.46
CA LEU A 123 0.06 10.02 -0.69
C LEU A 123 -1.22 10.50 -1.37
N HIS A 124 -1.29 10.44 -2.70
CA HIS A 124 -2.50 10.72 -3.47
C HIS A 124 -3.54 9.61 -3.28
N LEU A 125 -3.14 8.33 -3.31
CA LEU A 125 -4.04 7.21 -3.02
C LEU A 125 -4.57 7.28 -1.59
N ARG A 126 -3.70 7.64 -0.63
CA ARG A 126 -4.07 7.86 0.77
C ARG A 126 -5.14 8.93 0.90
N ALA A 127 -4.96 10.09 0.24
CA ALA A 127 -5.94 11.18 0.27
C ALA A 127 -7.31 10.73 -0.27
N LEU A 128 -7.34 10.03 -1.41
CA LEU A 128 -8.59 9.50 -1.96
C LEU A 128 -9.21 8.45 -1.03
N THR A 129 -8.40 7.55 -0.47
CA THR A 129 -8.87 6.50 0.43
C THR A 129 -9.50 7.09 1.68
N PHE A 130 -8.83 8.00 2.38
CA PHE A 130 -9.35 8.55 3.63
C PHE A 130 -10.50 9.55 3.44
N ARG A 131 -10.68 10.10 2.24
CA ARG A 131 -11.86 10.91 1.93
C ARG A 131 -13.10 10.08 1.61
N TYR A 132 -12.96 8.96 0.89
CA TYR A 132 -14.09 8.28 0.25
C TYR A 132 -14.36 6.86 0.74
N LEU A 133 -13.49 6.27 1.56
CA LEU A 133 -13.66 4.89 2.04
C LEU A 133 -14.61 4.81 3.24
N ALA A 134 -14.45 5.70 4.21
CA ALA A 134 -15.17 5.69 5.48
C ALA A 134 -15.19 7.10 6.11
N PRO A 135 -16.12 7.37 7.05
CA PRO A 135 -16.16 8.62 7.80
C PRO A 135 -14.83 8.92 8.50
N ASN A 136 -14.45 10.20 8.55
CA ASN A 136 -13.18 10.67 9.11
C ASN A 136 -13.01 10.24 10.59
N GLU A 137 -14.12 10.23 11.34
CA GLU A 137 -14.17 9.88 12.76
C GLU A 137 -13.73 8.44 13.02
N LEU A 138 -13.89 7.54 12.04
CA LEU A 138 -13.46 6.15 12.13
C LEU A 138 -11.99 5.94 11.71
N LEU A 139 -11.40 6.92 11.04
CA LEU A 139 -10.07 6.82 10.43
C LEU A 139 -9.00 7.63 11.17
N ARG A 140 -9.39 8.68 11.91
CA ARG A 140 -8.49 9.51 12.72
C ARG A 140 -7.74 8.67 13.76
N LYS A 141 -6.58 9.17 14.19
CA LYS A 141 -5.78 8.53 15.23
C LYS A 141 -6.09 9.13 16.59
N ASP A 142 -6.00 8.29 17.61
CA ASP A 142 -6.04 8.72 19.01
C ASP A 142 -4.86 9.68 19.31
N PRO A 143 -5.10 10.81 19.98
CA PRO A 143 -4.03 11.77 20.31
C PRO A 143 -2.90 11.18 21.15
N ASP A 144 -3.21 10.37 22.17
CA ASP A 144 -2.18 9.79 23.04
C ASP A 144 -1.33 8.79 22.24
N ALA A 145 -1.95 8.03 21.32
CA ALA A 145 -1.22 7.16 20.41
C ALA A 145 -0.30 7.93 19.44
N LEU A 146 -0.70 9.13 18.99
CA LEU A 146 0.15 9.99 18.16
C LEU A 146 1.33 10.57 18.94
N ASP A 147 1.13 10.91 20.21
CA ASP A 147 2.21 11.39 21.06
C ASP A 147 3.25 10.29 21.32
N ILE A 148 2.83 9.03 21.49
CA ILE A 148 3.74 7.88 21.50
C ILE A 148 4.47 7.76 20.17
N TYR A 149 3.74 7.84 19.04
CA TYR A 149 4.34 7.71 17.71
C TYR A 149 5.43 8.75 17.45
N GLU A 150 5.21 9.99 17.89
CA GLU A 150 6.15 11.10 17.73
C GLU A 150 7.49 10.86 18.48
N ILE A 151 7.44 10.28 19.68
CA ILE A 151 8.61 10.18 20.55
C ILE A 151 9.29 8.79 20.56
N ALA A 152 8.57 7.71 20.24
CA ALA A 152 9.07 6.35 20.39
C ALA A 152 9.79 5.83 19.14
N GLY A 153 10.54 4.75 19.28
CA GLY A 153 11.41 4.20 18.23
C GLY A 153 12.76 4.93 18.15
N SER A 154 13.68 4.39 17.35
CA SER A 154 15.04 4.95 17.26
C SER A 154 15.08 6.33 16.61
N GLY A 155 14.19 6.59 15.64
CA GLY A 155 14.22 7.80 14.81
C GLY A 155 15.29 7.76 13.71
N TYR A 156 15.97 6.62 13.53
CA TYR A 156 17.01 6.42 12.54
C TYR A 156 16.61 5.37 11.51
N VAL A 157 16.98 5.59 10.26
CA VAL A 157 16.93 4.59 9.20
C VAL A 157 18.27 4.61 8.48
N ASN A 158 18.96 3.47 8.49
CA ASN A 158 20.32 3.31 7.99
C ASN A 158 21.31 4.29 8.66
N GLY A 159 21.22 4.43 9.98
CA GLY A 159 22.09 5.28 10.79
C GLY A 159 21.92 6.78 10.58
N SER A 160 20.91 7.20 9.80
CA SER A 160 20.58 8.61 9.54
C SER A 160 19.21 8.95 10.12
N THR A 161 19.04 10.16 10.63
CA THR A 161 17.75 10.64 11.13
C THR A 161 16.70 10.56 10.03
N ASP A 162 15.51 10.04 10.36
CA ASP A 162 14.39 9.93 9.43
C ASP A 162 13.31 10.98 9.70
N GLU A 163 13.21 11.95 8.80
CA GLU A 163 12.22 13.02 8.87
C GLU A 163 10.80 12.57 8.48
N ARG A 164 10.62 11.37 7.90
CA ARG A 164 9.29 10.92 7.47
C ARG A 164 8.29 10.81 8.63
N LYS A 165 8.77 10.50 9.84
CA LYS A 165 7.91 10.39 11.02
C LYS A 165 7.20 11.70 11.35
N SER A 166 7.91 12.82 11.37
CA SER A 166 7.31 14.12 11.71
C SER A 166 6.27 14.54 10.66
N ILE A 167 6.54 14.28 9.38
CA ILE A 167 5.59 14.49 8.28
C ILE A 167 4.31 13.66 8.50
N GLU A 168 4.43 12.40 8.93
CA GLU A 168 3.28 11.54 9.21
C GLU A 168 2.49 11.98 10.45
N VAL A 169 3.16 12.38 11.53
CA VAL A 169 2.50 12.92 12.73
C VAL A 169 1.71 14.18 12.39
N ASP A 170 2.33 15.13 11.67
CA ASP A 170 1.68 16.37 11.22
C ASP A 170 0.47 16.08 10.33
N PHE A 171 0.58 15.09 9.44
CA PHE A 171 -0.53 14.66 8.61
C PHE A 171 -1.70 14.15 9.45
N TRP A 172 -1.46 13.25 10.41
CA TRP A 172 -2.52 12.68 11.23
C TRP A 172 -3.18 13.71 12.14
N ARG A 173 -2.40 14.64 12.71
CA ARG A 173 -2.93 15.76 13.53
C ARG A 173 -3.84 16.67 12.70
N LYS A 174 -3.45 17.02 11.48
CA LYS A 174 -4.31 17.81 10.56
C LYS A 174 -5.56 17.04 10.13
N MET A 175 -5.41 15.78 9.76
CA MET A 175 -6.50 14.92 9.31
C MET A 175 -7.57 14.71 10.40
N ALA A 176 -7.17 14.64 11.66
CA ALA A 176 -8.11 14.53 12.78
C ALA A 176 -9.04 15.74 12.93
N VAL A 177 -8.62 16.93 12.47
CA VAL A 177 -9.38 18.18 12.56
C VAL A 177 -10.10 18.49 11.25
N ASP A 178 -9.36 18.50 10.14
CA ASP A 178 -9.84 19.02 8.85
C ASP A 178 -10.37 17.91 7.92
N GLY A 179 -10.14 16.64 8.27
CA GLY A 179 -10.28 15.53 7.33
C GLY A 179 -9.34 15.69 6.13
N ILE A 180 -9.71 15.11 4.98
CA ILE A 180 -8.99 15.33 3.71
C ILE A 180 -9.69 16.43 2.92
N PRO A 181 -9.04 17.56 2.64
CA PRO A 181 -9.62 18.64 1.83
C PRO A 181 -9.95 18.23 0.39
N LYS A 182 -11.01 18.82 -0.18
CA LYS A 182 -11.44 18.54 -1.56
C LYS A 182 -10.37 18.87 -2.61
N ASN A 183 -9.65 19.99 -2.45
CA ASN A 183 -8.55 20.37 -3.35
C ASN A 183 -7.42 19.33 -3.36
N GLN A 184 -7.13 18.68 -2.22
CA GLN A 184 -6.17 17.59 -2.16
C GLN A 184 -6.63 16.38 -2.97
N THR A 185 -7.93 16.05 -2.94
CA THR A 185 -8.48 14.97 -3.79
C THR A 185 -8.49 15.33 -5.27
N ILE A 186 -8.73 16.60 -5.64
CA ILE A 186 -8.63 17.06 -7.03
C ILE A 186 -7.19 16.93 -7.53
N ALA A 187 -6.20 17.32 -6.72
CA ALA A 187 -4.80 17.13 -7.04
C ALA A 187 -4.46 15.64 -7.21
N ALA A 188 -4.94 14.78 -6.31
CA ALA A 188 -4.76 13.34 -6.42
C ALA A 188 -5.33 12.76 -7.72
N ILE A 189 -6.57 13.13 -8.09
CA ILE A 189 -7.18 12.68 -9.36
C ILE A 189 -6.30 13.09 -10.54
N LYS A 190 -5.89 14.36 -10.60
CA LYS A 190 -5.03 14.88 -11.68
C LYS A 190 -3.67 14.18 -11.76
N SER A 191 -3.08 13.81 -10.62
CA SER A 191 -1.82 13.06 -10.58
C SER A 191 -1.98 11.64 -11.13
N PHE A 192 -3.10 10.95 -10.85
CA PHE A 192 -3.34 9.59 -11.35
C PHE A 192 -3.63 9.54 -12.85
N GLU A 193 -4.40 10.48 -13.38
CA GLU A 193 -4.92 10.43 -14.76
C GLU A 193 -3.89 10.17 -15.87
N PRO A 194 -2.73 10.85 -15.94
CA PRO A 194 -1.75 10.59 -17.00
C PRO A 194 -1.20 9.16 -16.95
N HIS A 195 -0.93 8.65 -15.74
CA HIS A 195 -0.38 7.30 -15.56
C HIS A 195 -1.42 6.20 -15.84
N LEU A 196 -2.68 6.41 -15.46
CA LEU A 196 -3.76 5.50 -15.84
C LEU A 196 -3.97 5.47 -17.36
N LYS A 197 -3.83 6.60 -18.06
CA LYS A 197 -3.86 6.63 -19.54
C LYS A 197 -2.71 5.83 -20.14
N GLU A 198 -1.49 6.03 -19.64
CA GLU A 198 -0.31 5.29 -20.09
C GLU A 198 -0.48 3.77 -19.90
N ILE A 199 -0.87 3.36 -18.70
CA ILE A 199 -1.10 1.94 -18.35
C ILE A 199 -2.20 1.35 -19.22
N ASN A 200 -3.31 2.07 -19.42
CA ASN A 200 -4.39 1.60 -20.27
C ASN A 200 -3.95 1.42 -21.73
N ILE A 201 -3.15 2.33 -22.27
CA ILE A 201 -2.59 2.18 -23.64
C ILE A 201 -1.69 0.95 -23.69
N ARG A 202 -0.81 0.76 -22.70
CA ARG A 202 0.11 -0.36 -22.65
C ARG A 202 -0.60 -1.72 -22.59
N LEU A 203 -1.64 -1.82 -21.76
CA LEU A 203 -2.49 -3.00 -21.65
C LEU A 203 -3.38 -3.24 -22.89
N GLY A 204 -3.51 -2.26 -23.79
CA GLY A 204 -4.15 -2.46 -25.09
C GLY A 204 -3.31 -3.27 -26.06
N ASN A 205 -1.99 -3.24 -25.89
CA ASN A 205 -1.03 -3.94 -26.76
C ASN A 205 -0.46 -5.21 -26.10
N ASN A 206 -0.64 -5.36 -24.79
CA ASN A 206 -0.01 -6.41 -23.99
C ASN A 206 -1.00 -6.97 -22.98
N LYS A 207 -0.92 -8.27 -22.71
CA LYS A 207 -1.72 -8.91 -21.66
C LYS A 207 -1.34 -8.45 -20.24
N TRP A 208 -0.07 -8.09 -20.06
CA TRP A 208 0.53 -7.71 -18.77
C TRP A 208 1.30 -6.40 -18.91
N LEU A 209 1.68 -5.80 -17.79
CA LEU A 209 2.48 -4.57 -17.80
C LEU A 209 3.91 -4.80 -18.31
N LEU A 210 4.41 -6.02 -18.30
CA LEU A 210 5.69 -6.38 -18.91
C LEU A 210 5.50 -7.40 -20.05
N PRO A 211 6.31 -7.32 -21.14
CA PRO A 211 6.16 -8.22 -22.28
C PRO A 211 6.51 -9.68 -21.93
N GLU A 212 7.33 -9.93 -20.91
CA GLU A 212 7.75 -11.27 -20.49
C GLU A 212 6.63 -12.04 -19.78
N GLY A 213 5.60 -11.35 -19.27
CA GLY A 213 4.51 -11.99 -18.55
C GLY A 213 4.02 -11.22 -17.33
N PHE A 214 3.24 -11.91 -16.52
CA PHE A 214 2.80 -11.45 -15.20
C PHE A 214 4.01 -11.20 -14.31
N SER A 215 4.01 -10.07 -13.61
CA SER A 215 5.16 -9.59 -12.84
C SER A 215 4.74 -8.91 -11.52
N ALA A 216 5.74 -8.57 -10.70
CA ALA A 216 5.57 -7.76 -9.50
C ALA A 216 4.96 -6.38 -9.81
N LEU A 217 5.18 -5.86 -11.02
CA LEU A 217 4.64 -4.59 -11.45
C LEU A 217 3.12 -4.66 -11.59
N ASP A 218 2.60 -5.80 -12.07
CA ASP A 218 1.16 -6.04 -12.15
C ASP A 218 0.53 -6.05 -10.74
N ILE A 219 1.18 -6.70 -9.76
CA ILE A 219 0.73 -6.71 -8.36
C ILE A 219 0.68 -5.29 -7.79
N MET A 220 1.73 -4.50 -8.00
CA MET A 220 1.84 -3.12 -7.49
C MET A 220 0.70 -2.24 -7.99
N TRP A 221 0.52 -2.20 -9.31
CA TRP A 221 -0.51 -1.35 -9.92
C TRP A 221 -1.91 -1.87 -9.68
N TRP A 222 -2.12 -3.19 -9.65
CA TRP A 222 -3.46 -3.75 -9.50
C TRP A 222 -4.02 -3.44 -8.13
N ILE A 223 -3.22 -3.51 -7.07
CA ILE A 223 -3.66 -3.11 -5.73
C ILE A 223 -4.03 -1.62 -5.68
N ASN A 224 -3.27 -0.76 -6.36
CA ASN A 224 -3.56 0.68 -6.42
C ASN A 224 -4.86 0.96 -7.18
N THR A 225 -5.04 0.39 -8.37
CA THR A 225 -6.25 0.57 -9.17
C THR A 225 -7.46 -0.14 -8.56
N TYR A 226 -7.28 -1.28 -7.88
CA TYR A 226 -8.33 -1.93 -7.10
C TYR A 226 -8.82 -1.03 -5.98
N ARG A 227 -7.91 -0.37 -5.25
CA ARG A 227 -8.29 0.62 -4.23
C ARG A 227 -9.09 1.75 -4.87
N LEU A 228 -8.66 2.31 -6.00
CA LEU A 228 -9.42 3.35 -6.70
C LEU A 228 -10.82 2.86 -7.12
N LYS A 229 -10.93 1.62 -7.64
CA LYS A 229 -12.19 0.99 -8.06
C LYS A 229 -13.15 0.85 -6.87
N LEU A 230 -12.63 0.44 -5.71
CA LEU A 230 -13.39 0.39 -4.45
C LEU A 230 -13.93 1.75 -4.00
N LEU A 231 -13.24 2.85 -4.34
CA LEU A 231 -13.68 4.22 -4.04
C LEU A 231 -14.66 4.79 -5.08
N GLY A 232 -15.03 4.01 -6.10
CA GLY A 232 -15.91 4.44 -7.18
C GLY A 232 -15.19 5.22 -8.29
N TYR A 233 -13.87 5.08 -8.43
CA TYR A 233 -13.17 5.68 -9.57
C TYR A 233 -13.72 5.08 -10.88
N PRO A 234 -14.13 5.90 -11.87
CA PRO A 234 -14.84 5.43 -13.06
C PRO A 234 -13.87 4.80 -14.07
N PHE A 235 -13.58 3.51 -13.88
CA PHE A 235 -12.68 2.76 -14.76
C PHE A 235 -13.32 2.36 -16.10
N GLU A 236 -14.62 2.62 -16.33
CA GLU A 236 -15.31 2.37 -17.60
C GLU A 236 -14.64 3.10 -18.77
N LYS A 237 -13.95 4.22 -18.51
CA LYS A 237 -13.14 4.96 -19.51
C LYS A 237 -11.79 4.30 -19.84
N TYR A 238 -11.41 3.23 -19.14
CA TYR A 238 -10.14 2.50 -19.28
C TYR A 238 -10.41 1.00 -19.53
N SER A 239 -10.94 0.68 -20.70
CA SER A 239 -11.34 -0.70 -21.07
C SER A 239 -10.23 -1.74 -20.88
N ASN A 240 -8.97 -1.39 -21.18
CA ASN A 240 -7.86 -2.34 -21.07
C ASN A 240 -7.46 -2.58 -19.61
N ILE A 241 -7.57 -1.56 -18.75
CA ILE A 241 -7.41 -1.73 -17.31
C ILE A 241 -8.52 -2.63 -16.75
N ASN A 242 -9.77 -2.46 -17.20
CA ASN A 242 -10.87 -3.35 -16.77
C ASN A 242 -10.63 -4.80 -17.17
N ASN A 243 -10.26 -5.07 -18.42
CA ASN A 243 -9.95 -6.43 -18.89
C ASN A 243 -8.79 -7.06 -18.09
N TRP A 244 -7.77 -6.26 -17.78
CA TRP A 244 -6.65 -6.69 -16.94
C TRP A 244 -7.07 -6.96 -15.49
N HIS A 245 -7.95 -6.13 -14.92
CA HIS A 245 -8.60 -6.40 -13.64
C HIS A 245 -9.34 -7.73 -13.65
N GLU A 246 -10.22 -7.97 -14.62
CA GLU A 246 -10.98 -9.21 -14.74
C GLU A 246 -10.05 -10.42 -14.84
N THR A 247 -8.94 -10.29 -15.56
CA THR A 247 -7.92 -11.35 -15.67
C THR A 247 -7.25 -11.65 -14.34
N LEU A 248 -6.86 -10.62 -13.58
CA LEU A 248 -6.20 -10.78 -12.28
C LEU A 248 -7.19 -11.23 -11.18
N GLU A 249 -8.43 -10.80 -11.26
CA GLU A 249 -9.52 -11.20 -10.35
C GLU A 249 -9.91 -12.68 -10.53
N GLN A 250 -9.55 -13.33 -11.64
CA GLN A 250 -9.69 -14.79 -11.78
C GLN A 250 -8.62 -15.58 -10.99
N ARG A 251 -7.56 -14.92 -10.50
CA ARG A 251 -6.51 -15.57 -9.71
C ARG A 251 -6.97 -15.67 -8.24
N PRO A 252 -7.00 -16.87 -7.64
CA PRO A 252 -7.48 -17.04 -6.25
C PRO A 252 -6.72 -16.18 -5.24
N ASN A 253 -5.40 -16.03 -5.42
CA ASN A 253 -4.54 -15.25 -4.54
C ASN A 253 -4.91 -13.77 -4.51
N PHE A 254 -5.42 -13.22 -5.62
CA PHE A 254 -5.80 -11.81 -5.72
C PHE A 254 -7.13 -11.54 -5.02
N ILE A 255 -8.19 -12.27 -5.37
CA ILE A 255 -9.52 -12.05 -4.76
C ILE A 255 -9.55 -12.39 -3.28
N LYS A 256 -8.86 -13.46 -2.86
CA LYS A 256 -8.75 -13.81 -1.44
C LYS A 256 -8.07 -12.66 -0.67
N GLU A 257 -7.05 -12.05 -1.24
CA GLU A 257 -6.28 -10.99 -0.59
C GLU A 257 -7.11 -9.72 -0.32
N VAL A 258 -7.91 -9.32 -1.31
CA VAL A 258 -8.70 -8.09 -1.24
C VAL A 258 -10.12 -8.30 -0.71
N ALA A 259 -10.47 -9.53 -0.32
CA ALA A 259 -11.78 -9.84 0.24
C ALA A 259 -12.08 -8.96 1.46
N ILE A 260 -13.21 -8.24 1.40
CA ILE A 260 -13.69 -7.38 2.47
C ILE A 260 -14.81 -8.13 3.21
N PRO A 261 -14.75 -8.24 4.54
CA PRO A 261 -15.84 -8.83 5.32
C PRO A 261 -17.19 -8.14 5.03
N PRO A 262 -18.31 -8.89 4.92
CA PRO A 262 -19.61 -8.35 4.52
C PRO A 262 -20.06 -7.13 5.33
N GLU A 263 -19.84 -7.15 6.64
CA GLU A 263 -20.19 -6.05 7.54
C GLU A 263 -19.41 -4.77 7.24
N ARG A 264 -18.11 -4.89 6.93
CA ARG A 264 -17.29 -3.74 6.54
C ARG A 264 -17.67 -3.24 5.16
N LEU A 265 -17.92 -4.15 4.21
CA LEU A 265 -18.37 -3.77 2.87
C LEU A 265 -19.70 -3.02 2.92
N SER A 266 -20.64 -3.45 3.76
CA SER A 266 -21.91 -2.76 3.97
C SER A 266 -21.72 -1.36 4.54
N ALA A 267 -20.79 -1.19 5.49
CA ALA A 267 -20.48 0.12 6.07
C ALA A 267 -19.85 1.08 5.05
N ILE A 268 -18.91 0.58 4.23
CA ILE A 268 -18.29 1.35 3.14
C ILE A 268 -19.37 1.81 2.16
N LYS A 269 -20.24 0.90 1.69
CA LYS A 269 -21.31 1.22 0.75
C LYS A 269 -22.26 2.27 1.30
N LYS A 270 -22.70 2.12 2.55
CA LYS A 270 -23.57 3.10 3.22
C LYS A 270 -22.94 4.49 3.24
N HIS A 271 -21.66 4.59 3.62
CA HIS A 271 -20.95 5.87 3.62
C HIS A 271 -20.86 6.48 2.20
N GLN A 272 -20.57 5.67 1.19
CA GLN A 272 -20.48 6.12 -0.20
C GLN A 272 -21.86 6.55 -0.75
N GLU A 273 -22.95 5.88 -0.38
CA GLU A 273 -24.32 6.28 -0.69
C GLU A 273 -24.69 7.63 -0.05
N GLU A 274 -24.32 7.84 1.22
CA GLU A 274 -24.49 9.12 1.91
C GLU A 274 -23.72 10.25 1.19
N MET A 275 -22.46 10.01 0.84
CA MET A 275 -21.65 10.94 0.04
C MET A 275 -22.29 11.24 -1.33
N ALA A 276 -22.84 10.23 -1.99
CA ALA A 276 -23.51 10.40 -3.28
C ALA A 276 -24.79 11.22 -3.18
N ASN A 277 -25.60 11.02 -2.13
CA ASN A 277 -26.81 11.78 -1.86
C ASN A 277 -26.51 13.27 -1.63
N ASN A 278 -25.34 13.59 -1.08
CA ASN A 278 -24.87 14.96 -0.86
C ASN A 278 -24.18 15.59 -2.09
N GLY A 279 -24.01 14.85 -3.19
CA GLY A 279 -23.30 15.35 -4.37
C GLY A 279 -21.77 15.41 -4.20
N GLU A 280 -21.24 14.65 -3.24
CA GLU A 280 -19.84 14.69 -2.79
C GLU A 280 -19.05 13.42 -3.10
N SER A 281 -19.66 12.41 -3.72
CA SER A 281 -18.95 11.18 -4.09
C SER A 281 -17.81 11.43 -5.10
N LEU A 282 -16.83 10.53 -5.13
CA LEU A 282 -15.71 10.59 -6.09
C LEU A 282 -16.18 10.65 -7.56
N PRO A 283 -17.12 9.80 -8.04
CA PRO A 283 -17.68 9.94 -9.38
C PRO A 283 -18.26 11.32 -9.68
N GLN A 284 -19.05 11.87 -8.75
CA GLN A 284 -19.68 13.19 -8.93
C GLN A 284 -18.67 14.33 -8.90
N LEU A 285 -17.57 14.20 -8.14
CA LEU A 285 -16.46 15.13 -8.20
C LEU A 285 -15.79 15.07 -9.57
N MET A 286 -15.46 13.86 -10.05
CA MET A 286 -14.78 13.67 -11.33
C MET A 286 -15.61 14.14 -12.53
N ALA A 287 -16.94 13.99 -12.49
CA ALA A 287 -17.82 14.48 -13.54
C ALA A 287 -17.82 16.02 -13.70
N LYS A 288 -17.24 16.76 -12.73
CA LYS A 288 -17.12 18.22 -12.73
C LYS A 288 -15.72 18.72 -13.11
N LEU A 289 -14.75 17.81 -13.26
CA LEU A 289 -13.36 18.12 -13.63
C LEU A 289 -13.15 17.99 -15.14
#